data_AF-A0A354G669-F1
#
_entry.id   AF-A0A354G669-F1
#
_cell.length_a   1.000
_cell.length_b   1.000
_cell.length_c   1.000
_cell.angle_alpha   90.00
_cell.angle_beta   90.00
_cell.angle_gamma   90.00
#
_symmetry.space_group_name_H-M   'P 1'
#
loop_
_entity.id
_entity.type
_entity.pdbx_description
1 polymer ?
#
loop_
_entity_poly.entity_id
_entity_poly.type
_entity_poly.pdbx_seq_one_letter_code
_entity_poly.pdbx_strand_id
1 'polypeptide(L)'
;MFDKINNVNSRISEIRNYSKSLKNSIKPEFVTNFEQKLQSSLQEKTTDKTAHAKNTSYHPFLQKEVLELPKEDVLSDTSFDMSNSEKKELINKTITAASERYGIEEHIIKSVIKQESAFDQFAVSKAGAMGLMQLMPKTALEMGVSKPFDIEENINGGVKYLKKMLDKYNGDLTLSLAAYNAGPNRVDSANGIPDIKETQDYVKKIGAMINKEIFNRE
;
A
#
# COMPACT_ATOMS: atom_id res chain seq x y z
N MET A 1 -25.60 12.38 5.66
CA MET A 1 -26.11 11.09 5.11
C MET A 1 -25.60 10.85 3.69
N PHE A 2 -25.53 11.88 2.85
CA PHE A 2 -24.98 11.84 1.49
C PHE A 2 -23.47 11.50 1.41
N ASP A 3 -22.65 11.92 2.37
CA ASP A 3 -21.19 11.65 2.36
C ASP A 3 -20.83 10.17 2.55
N LYS A 4 -21.69 9.39 3.24
CA LYS A 4 -21.47 7.96 3.45
C LYS A 4 -21.75 7.14 2.19
N ILE A 5 -22.69 7.57 1.35
CA ILE A 5 -23.06 6.88 0.11
C ILE A 5 -21.97 7.08 -0.97
N ASN A 6 -21.40 8.29 -1.05
CA ASN A 6 -20.30 8.58 -1.97
C ASN A 6 -19.03 7.78 -1.63
N ASN A 7 -18.75 7.56 -0.34
CA ASN A 7 -17.64 6.72 0.13
C ASN A 7 -17.84 5.24 -0.23
N VAL A 8 -19.06 4.72 -0.09
CA VAL A 8 -19.40 3.34 -0.49
C VAL A 8 -19.25 3.15 -2.00
N ASN A 9 -19.69 4.11 -2.82
CA ASN A 9 -19.57 4.02 -4.27
C ASN A 9 -18.11 4.09 -4.75
N SER A 10 -17.26 4.88 -4.08
CA SER A 10 -15.80 4.90 -4.33
C SER A 10 -15.14 3.58 -3.96
N ARG A 11 -15.52 2.99 -2.81
CA ARG A 11 -15.01 1.68 -2.41
C ARG A 11 -15.48 0.56 -3.34
N ILE A 12 -16.70 0.65 -3.86
CA ILE A 12 -17.20 -0.30 -4.86
C ILE A 12 -16.46 -0.18 -6.19
N SER A 13 -16.09 1.04 -6.63
CA SER A 13 -15.28 1.20 -7.84
C SER A 13 -13.84 0.71 -7.64
N GLU A 14 -13.25 0.93 -6.46
CA GLU A 14 -11.95 0.38 -6.06
C GLU A 14 -11.97 -1.15 -6.04
N ILE A 15 -13.00 -1.77 -5.44
CA ILE A 15 -13.19 -3.22 -5.44
C ILE A 15 -13.39 -3.75 -6.86
N ARG A 16 -14.14 -3.08 -7.74
CA ARG A 16 -14.28 -3.50 -9.15
C ARG A 16 -12.96 -3.39 -9.92
N ASN A 17 -12.17 -2.36 -9.66
CA ASN A 17 -10.87 -2.19 -10.31
C ASN A 17 -9.89 -3.27 -9.84
N TYR A 18 -9.90 -3.60 -8.54
CA TYR A 18 -9.14 -4.71 -7.99
C TYR A 18 -9.61 -6.06 -8.55
N SER A 19 -10.92 -6.30 -8.60
CA SER A 19 -11.55 -7.48 -9.23
C SER A 19 -11.13 -7.64 -10.70
N LYS A 20 -11.15 -6.56 -11.50
CA LYS A 20 -10.67 -6.59 -12.89
C LYS A 20 -9.19 -6.97 -12.99
N SER A 21 -8.35 -6.53 -12.05
CA SER A 21 -6.95 -6.94 -11.99
C SER A 21 -6.79 -8.41 -11.60
N LEU A 22 -7.69 -8.95 -10.77
CA LEU A 22 -7.70 -10.36 -10.35
C LEU A 22 -8.24 -11.32 -11.43
N LYS A 23 -9.01 -10.85 -12.42
CA LYS A 23 -9.53 -11.69 -13.53
C LYS A 23 -8.43 -12.36 -14.36
N ASN A 24 -7.19 -11.90 -14.28
CA ASN A 24 -6.03 -12.49 -14.95
C ASN A 24 -5.29 -13.54 -14.09
N SER A 25 -5.67 -13.71 -12.81
CA SER A 25 -4.99 -14.61 -11.85
C SER A 25 -5.96 -15.52 -11.08
N ILE A 26 -7.27 -15.37 -11.28
CA ILE A 26 -8.33 -16.19 -10.70
C ILE A 26 -9.26 -16.62 -11.85
N LYS A 27 -9.67 -17.89 -11.89
CA LYS A 27 -10.55 -18.41 -12.95
C LYS A 27 -11.81 -17.52 -13.10
N PRO A 28 -12.19 -17.09 -14.32
CA PRO A 28 -13.23 -16.08 -14.55
C PRO A 28 -14.60 -16.37 -13.92
N GLU A 29 -14.91 -17.65 -13.72
CA GLU A 29 -16.15 -18.11 -13.08
C GLU A 29 -16.27 -17.67 -11.60
N PHE A 30 -15.19 -17.66 -10.83
CA PHE A 30 -15.22 -17.27 -9.41
C PHE A 30 -15.44 -15.77 -9.24
N VAL A 31 -14.80 -14.97 -10.10
CA VAL A 31 -14.94 -13.50 -10.08
C VAL A 31 -16.34 -13.09 -10.50
N THR A 32 -16.88 -13.72 -11.54
CA THR A 32 -18.24 -13.46 -12.03
C THR A 32 -19.30 -13.83 -11.00
N ASN A 33 -19.14 -14.97 -10.31
CA ASN A 33 -20.07 -15.41 -9.27
C ASN A 33 -20.05 -14.48 -8.05
N PHE A 34 -18.87 -14.02 -7.63
CA PHE A 34 -18.73 -13.03 -6.57
C PHE A 34 -19.35 -11.67 -6.96
N GLU A 35 -19.08 -11.17 -8.18
CA GLU A 35 -19.64 -9.89 -8.66
C GLU A 35 -21.18 -9.93 -8.74
N GLN A 36 -21.76 -11.04 -9.21
CA GLN A 36 -23.21 -11.22 -9.26
C GLN A 36 -23.83 -11.26 -7.86
N LYS A 37 -23.28 -12.07 -6.96
CA LYS A 37 -23.77 -12.18 -5.58
C LYS A 37 -23.63 -10.86 -4.81
N LEU A 38 -22.55 -10.12 -5.04
CA LEU A 38 -22.34 -8.80 -4.45
C LEU A 38 -23.41 -7.82 -4.95
N GLN A 39 -23.71 -7.81 -6.25
CA GLN A 39 -24.78 -6.97 -6.80
C GLN A 39 -26.15 -7.34 -6.23
N SER A 40 -26.48 -8.62 -6.11
CA SER A 40 -27.73 -9.07 -5.47
C SER A 40 -27.83 -8.63 -4.01
N SER A 41 -26.73 -8.73 -3.24
CA SER A 41 -26.70 -8.32 -1.83
C SER A 41 -26.83 -6.81 -1.61
N LEU A 42 -26.42 -6.00 -2.60
CA LEU A 42 -26.60 -4.55 -2.58
C LEU A 42 -28.03 -4.13 -2.94
N GLN A 43 -28.75 -4.96 -3.69
CA GLN A 43 -30.15 -4.73 -4.07
C GLN A 43 -31.14 -5.15 -2.98
N GLU A 44 -30.81 -6.12 -2.12
CA GLU A 44 -31.69 -6.57 -1.02
C GLU A 44 -31.91 -5.54 0.11
N LYS A 45 -31.20 -4.40 0.10
CA LYS A 45 -31.17 -3.46 1.25
C LYS A 45 -32.10 -2.24 1.15
N THR A 46 -33.26 -2.36 0.51
CA THR A 46 -34.28 -1.29 0.48
C THR A 46 -35.60 -1.61 1.17
N THR A 47 -35.79 -2.78 1.77
CA THR A 47 -37.07 -3.14 2.43
C THR A 47 -36.88 -3.90 3.75
N ASP A 48 -36.17 -3.32 4.73
CA ASP A 48 -36.54 -3.57 6.13
C ASP A 48 -35.98 -2.49 7.07
N LYS A 49 -36.87 -1.84 7.84
CA LYS A 49 -36.55 -0.69 8.70
C LYS A 49 -36.42 -1.05 10.18
N THR A 50 -36.36 -2.33 10.55
CA THR A 50 -36.31 -2.73 11.96
C THR A 50 -35.33 -3.88 12.21
N ALA A 51 -34.03 -3.56 12.31
CA ALA A 51 -33.10 -4.44 13.01
C ALA A 51 -32.04 -3.61 13.75
N HIS A 52 -32.19 -3.56 15.07
CA HIS A 52 -31.25 -2.97 16.00
C HIS A 52 -29.86 -3.60 15.89
N ALA A 53 -28.86 -2.75 16.06
CA ALA A 53 -27.44 -3.05 16.06
C ALA A 53 -27.10 -4.28 16.93
N LYS A 54 -26.48 -5.27 16.31
CA LYS A 54 -25.47 -6.11 16.96
C LYS A 54 -24.16 -5.91 16.20
N ASN A 55 -23.15 -5.56 16.99
CA ASN A 55 -21.83 -5.14 16.56
C ASN A 55 -21.05 -6.37 16.04
N THR A 56 -21.29 -6.77 14.80
CA THR A 56 -20.42 -7.67 14.04
C THR A 56 -19.88 -6.89 12.86
N SER A 57 -18.57 -6.67 12.85
CA SER A 57 -17.85 -5.80 11.90
C SER A 57 -17.89 -6.27 10.43
N TYR A 58 -18.67 -7.31 10.11
CA TYR A 58 -18.78 -7.88 8.77
C TYR A 58 -20.24 -8.22 8.45
N HIS A 59 -20.62 -7.98 7.19
CA HIS A 59 -21.95 -8.34 6.66
C HIS A 59 -22.12 -9.88 6.70
N PRO A 60 -23.33 -10.42 6.98
CA PRO A 60 -23.59 -11.87 7.07
C PRO A 60 -23.13 -12.69 5.85
N PHE A 61 -23.10 -12.05 4.67
CA PHE A 61 -22.57 -12.63 3.44
C PHE A 61 -21.08 -13.03 3.56
N LEU A 62 -20.24 -12.17 4.14
CA LEU A 62 -18.82 -12.43 4.33
C LEU A 62 -18.57 -13.53 5.37
N GLN A 63 -19.49 -13.72 6.32
CA GLN A 63 -19.39 -14.80 7.30
C GLN A 63 -19.64 -16.17 6.66
N LYS A 64 -20.58 -16.25 5.72
CA LYS A 64 -20.96 -17.51 5.10
C LYS A 64 -19.91 -18.01 4.10
N GLU A 65 -19.33 -17.11 3.30
CA GLU A 65 -18.38 -17.51 2.24
C GLU A 65 -16.96 -17.80 2.79
N VAL A 66 -16.55 -17.17 3.90
CA VAL A 66 -15.28 -17.50 4.59
C VAL A 66 -15.31 -18.90 5.23
N LEU A 67 -16.49 -19.39 5.62
CA LEU A 67 -16.68 -20.69 6.25
C LEU A 67 -16.85 -21.85 5.24
N GLU A 68 -17.18 -21.55 3.99
CA GLU A 68 -17.42 -22.54 2.91
C GLU A 68 -16.32 -22.54 1.84
N LEU A 69 -15.11 -22.04 2.14
CA LEU A 69 -13.96 -22.24 1.26
C LEU A 69 -13.55 -23.72 1.26
N PRO A 70 -13.28 -24.34 0.08
CA PRO A 70 -12.72 -25.69 0.01
C PRO A 70 -11.41 -25.73 0.81
N LYS A 71 -11.30 -26.65 1.76
CA LYS A 71 -10.12 -26.74 2.64
C LYS A 71 -8.91 -27.42 2.01
N GLU A 72 -9.00 -27.93 0.80
CA GLU A 72 -7.86 -28.49 0.04
C GLU A 72 -8.23 -28.48 -1.46
N ASP A 73 -7.21 -28.31 -2.32
CA ASP A 73 -7.24 -28.37 -3.80
C ASP A 73 -7.77 -27.20 -4.65
N VAL A 74 -7.44 -25.94 -4.30
CA VAL A 74 -7.53 -24.79 -5.25
C VAL A 74 -6.17 -24.15 -5.57
N LEU A 75 -5.07 -24.67 -5.02
CA LEU A 75 -3.71 -24.17 -5.26
C LEU A 75 -2.89 -25.17 -6.09
N SER A 76 -3.33 -25.45 -7.31
CA SER A 76 -2.55 -26.23 -8.27
C SER A 76 -2.70 -25.67 -9.68
N ASP A 77 -2.38 -24.38 -9.84
CA ASP A 77 -2.03 -23.81 -11.14
C ASP A 77 -1.04 -22.64 -10.91
N THR A 78 0.25 -23.00 -10.84
CA THR A 78 1.44 -22.16 -11.10
C THR A 78 1.30 -20.65 -10.84
N SER A 79 1.37 -20.23 -9.58
CA SER A 79 1.99 -18.95 -9.22
C SER A 79 3.31 -19.26 -8.52
N PHE A 80 4.41 -18.90 -9.17
CA PHE A 80 5.79 -19.03 -8.72
C PHE A 80 5.93 -18.41 -7.31
N ASP A 81 5.83 -19.23 -6.25
CA ASP A 81 6.12 -18.78 -4.90
C ASP A 81 7.64 -18.64 -4.81
N MET A 82 8.14 -17.45 -5.18
CA MET A 82 9.55 -17.13 -5.02
C MET A 82 9.95 -17.44 -3.59
N SER A 83 11.01 -18.22 -3.43
CA SER A 83 11.61 -18.44 -2.13
C SER A 83 11.92 -17.10 -1.45
N ASN A 84 11.93 -17.09 -0.11
CA ASN A 84 12.27 -15.89 0.64
C ASN A 84 13.66 -15.34 0.27
N SER A 85 14.60 -16.18 -0.20
CA SER A 85 15.88 -15.71 -0.71
C SER A 85 15.76 -15.00 -2.06
N GLU A 86 15.04 -15.57 -3.02
CA GLU A 86 14.83 -14.96 -4.34
C GLU A 86 14.07 -13.63 -4.22
N LYS A 87 13.06 -13.57 -3.34
CA LYS A 87 12.33 -12.34 -3.05
C LYS A 87 13.24 -11.25 -2.47
N LYS A 88 14.09 -11.61 -1.51
CA LYS A 88 15.05 -10.68 -0.91
C LYS A 88 16.07 -10.19 -1.93
N GLU A 89 16.55 -11.08 -2.80
CA GLU A 89 17.46 -10.73 -3.89
C GLU A 89 16.79 -9.78 -4.88
N LEU A 90 15.55 -10.07 -5.30
CA LEU A 90 14.78 -9.20 -6.19
C LEU A 90 14.58 -7.81 -5.57
N ILE A 91 14.17 -7.73 -4.30
CA ILE A 91 14.04 -6.44 -3.60
C ILE A 91 15.38 -5.67 -3.63
N ASN A 92 16.50 -6.31 -3.30
CA ASN A 92 17.80 -5.64 -3.30
C ASN A 92 18.23 -5.17 -4.69
N LYS A 93 18.02 -5.99 -5.72
CA LYS A 93 18.30 -5.64 -7.11
C LYS A 93 17.46 -4.45 -7.56
N THR A 94 16.17 -4.45 -7.22
CA THR A 94 15.25 -3.34 -7.52
C THR A 94 15.64 -2.06 -6.77
N ILE A 95 16.08 -2.16 -5.51
CA ILE A 95 16.62 -1.01 -4.76
C ILE A 95 17.86 -0.45 -5.45
N THR A 96 18.78 -1.30 -5.90
CA THR A 96 20.00 -0.89 -6.61
C THR A 96 19.65 -0.15 -7.89
N ALA A 97 18.78 -0.74 -8.72
CA ALA A 97 18.34 -0.13 -9.98
C ALA A 97 17.58 1.21 -9.75
N ALA A 98 16.75 1.29 -8.70
CA ALA A 98 16.06 2.52 -8.34
C ALA A 98 17.03 3.59 -7.82
N SER A 99 18.05 3.19 -7.06
CA SER A 99 19.11 4.06 -6.56
C SER A 99 19.83 4.76 -7.72
N GLU A 100 20.29 3.98 -8.69
CA GLU A 100 20.95 4.48 -9.91
C GLU A 100 20.03 5.38 -10.73
N ARG A 101 18.77 4.98 -10.90
CA ARG A 101 17.78 5.72 -11.71
C ARG A 101 17.44 7.08 -11.15
N TYR A 102 17.29 7.20 -9.82
CA TYR A 102 16.78 8.41 -9.18
C TYR A 102 17.85 9.21 -8.43
N GLY A 103 19.08 8.69 -8.33
CA GLY A 103 20.20 9.34 -7.66
C GLY A 103 20.01 9.43 -6.14
N ILE A 104 19.39 8.42 -5.53
CA ILE A 104 19.19 8.32 -4.08
C ILE A 104 19.96 7.11 -3.58
N GLU A 105 20.81 7.27 -2.56
CA GLU A 105 21.61 6.16 -2.06
C GLU A 105 20.78 4.98 -1.55
N GLU A 106 21.23 3.75 -1.85
CA GLU A 106 20.52 2.52 -1.48
C GLU A 106 20.18 2.44 0.02
N HIS A 107 21.08 2.91 0.89
CA HIS A 107 20.91 2.80 2.33
C HIS A 107 19.76 3.70 2.83
N ILE A 108 19.51 4.83 2.16
CA ILE A 108 18.34 5.69 2.40
C ILE A 108 17.07 4.96 1.98
N ILE A 109 17.05 4.38 0.77
CA ILE A 109 15.90 3.63 0.24
C ILE A 109 15.56 2.44 1.16
N LYS A 110 16.56 1.67 1.57
CA LYS A 110 16.42 0.54 2.51
C LYS A 110 15.84 1.00 3.85
N SER A 111 16.30 2.14 4.38
CA SER A 111 15.81 2.70 5.64
C SER A 111 14.35 3.12 5.56
N VAL A 112 13.92 3.72 4.44
CA VAL A 112 12.52 4.06 4.17
C VAL A 112 11.69 2.78 4.09
N ILE A 113 12.04 1.79 3.25
CA ILE A 113 11.30 0.52 3.14
C ILE A 113 11.21 -0.18 4.50
N LYS A 114 12.29 -0.18 5.28
CA LYS A 114 12.30 -0.77 6.61
C LYS A 114 11.31 -0.10 7.55
N GLN A 115 11.22 1.23 7.51
CA GLN A 115 10.31 2.01 8.34
C GLN A 115 8.85 1.88 7.88
N GLU A 116 8.62 1.77 6.57
CA GLU A 116 7.29 1.69 5.98
C GLU A 116 6.62 0.33 6.18
N SER A 117 7.30 -0.76 5.80
CA SER A 117 6.69 -2.10 5.80
C SER A 117 7.52 -3.17 6.47
N ALA A 118 8.70 -2.84 6.98
CA ALA A 118 9.69 -3.81 7.42
C ALA A 118 10.05 -4.86 6.35
N PHE A 119 9.98 -4.48 5.07
CA PHE A 119 10.15 -5.33 3.88
C PHE A 119 9.01 -6.32 3.59
N ASP A 120 7.82 -6.12 4.16
CA ASP A 120 6.62 -6.83 3.75
C ASP A 120 6.05 -6.23 2.45
N GLN A 121 6.06 -7.04 1.38
CA GLN A 121 5.56 -6.63 0.06
C GLN A 121 4.04 -6.49 0.00
N PHE A 122 3.31 -7.12 0.93
CA PHE A 122 1.84 -7.14 0.98
C PHE A 122 1.30 -6.26 2.11
N ALA A 123 2.14 -5.45 2.75
CA ALA A 123 1.73 -4.58 3.83
C ALA A 123 0.64 -3.59 3.39
N VAL A 124 -0.41 -3.47 4.21
CA VAL A 124 -1.47 -2.48 4.06
C VAL A 124 -1.71 -1.76 5.39
N SER A 125 -1.57 -0.44 5.40
CA SER A 125 -1.85 0.36 6.59
C SER A 125 -3.35 0.55 6.83
N LYS A 126 -3.74 0.97 8.04
CA LYS A 126 -5.14 1.35 8.35
C LYS A 126 -5.67 2.49 7.46
N ALA A 127 -4.78 3.33 6.95
CA ALA A 127 -5.13 4.43 6.04
C ALA A 127 -5.19 3.99 4.56
N GLY A 128 -4.79 2.75 4.24
CA GLY A 128 -4.77 2.21 2.88
C GLY A 128 -3.47 2.44 2.12
N ALA A 129 -2.36 2.73 2.82
CA ALA A 129 -1.04 2.73 2.20
C ALA A 129 -0.62 1.30 1.85
N MET A 130 0.08 1.09 0.73
CA MET A 130 0.29 -0.24 0.15
C MET A 130 1.75 -0.55 -0.20
N GLY A 131 2.16 -1.79 0.06
CA GLY A 131 3.41 -2.39 -0.39
C GLY A 131 4.66 -1.91 0.36
N LEU A 132 5.83 -2.20 -0.22
CA LEU A 132 7.14 -2.00 0.41
C LEU A 132 7.41 -0.56 0.87
N MET A 133 6.98 0.42 0.08
CA MET A 133 7.17 1.84 0.34
C MET A 133 5.89 2.56 0.75
N GLN A 134 4.84 1.79 1.10
CA GLN A 134 3.56 2.26 1.65
C GLN A 134 2.99 3.46 0.88
N LEU A 135 2.79 3.29 -0.42
CA LEU A 135 2.18 4.33 -1.26
C LEU A 135 0.68 4.40 -0.98
N MET A 136 0.18 5.61 -0.72
CA MET A 136 -1.27 5.87 -0.76
C MET A 136 -1.78 5.69 -2.19
N PRO A 137 -3.05 5.27 -2.41
CA PRO A 137 -3.56 4.97 -3.76
C PRO A 137 -3.42 6.14 -4.75
N LYS A 138 -3.66 7.37 -4.29
CA LYS A 138 -3.46 8.57 -5.11
C LYS A 138 -2.00 8.76 -5.51
N THR A 139 -1.07 8.58 -4.57
CA THR A 139 0.37 8.70 -4.83
C THR A 139 0.84 7.60 -5.78
N ALA A 140 0.38 6.36 -5.60
CA ALA A 140 0.68 5.26 -6.51
C ALA A 140 0.29 5.62 -7.95
N LEU A 141 -0.94 6.12 -8.16
CA LEU A 141 -1.40 6.58 -9.47
C LEU A 141 -0.53 7.71 -10.03
N GLU A 142 -0.25 8.75 -9.24
CA GLU A 142 0.59 9.88 -9.66
C GLU A 142 2.01 9.43 -10.06
N MET A 143 2.54 8.40 -9.40
CA MET A 143 3.89 7.88 -9.67
C MET A 143 3.95 6.88 -10.81
N GLY A 144 2.79 6.42 -11.31
CA GLY A 144 2.69 5.43 -12.39
C GLY A 144 2.71 3.98 -11.91
N VAL A 145 2.32 3.73 -10.67
CA VAL A 145 2.22 2.39 -10.08
C VAL A 145 0.81 1.85 -10.30
N SER A 146 0.71 0.79 -11.09
CA SER A 146 -0.53 0.09 -11.40
C SER A 146 -0.77 -1.11 -10.48
N LYS A 147 0.31 -1.77 -10.06
CA LYS A 147 0.31 -2.93 -9.15
C LYS A 147 1.07 -2.57 -7.88
N PRO A 148 0.40 -2.05 -6.84
CA PRO A 148 1.09 -1.54 -5.64
C PRO A 148 1.73 -2.63 -4.77
N PHE A 149 1.45 -3.91 -5.02
CA PHE A 149 2.11 -5.04 -4.35
C PHE A 149 3.20 -5.71 -5.19
N ASP A 150 3.40 -5.24 -6.43
CA ASP A 150 4.54 -5.65 -7.24
C ASP A 150 5.81 -4.97 -6.70
N ILE A 151 6.87 -5.75 -6.49
CA ILE A 151 8.13 -5.27 -5.89
C ILE A 151 8.74 -4.15 -6.72
N GLU A 152 8.79 -4.32 -8.04
CA GLU A 152 9.43 -3.39 -8.94
C GLU A 152 8.65 -2.10 -9.05
N GLU A 153 7.33 -2.19 -9.30
CA GLU A 153 6.49 -1.01 -9.42
C GLU A 153 6.44 -0.22 -8.10
N ASN A 154 6.27 -0.89 -6.96
CA ASN A 154 6.14 -0.21 -5.67
C ASN A 154 7.43 0.50 -5.26
N ILE A 155 8.59 -0.16 -5.37
CA ILE A 155 9.88 0.47 -5.05
C ILE A 155 10.15 1.63 -6.02
N ASN A 156 9.97 1.44 -7.33
CA ASN A 156 10.21 2.53 -8.29
C ASN A 156 9.29 3.73 -8.03
N GLY A 157 8.01 3.50 -7.75
CA GLY A 157 7.06 4.55 -7.43
C GLY A 157 7.39 5.28 -6.13
N GLY A 158 7.77 4.54 -5.09
CA GLY A 158 8.16 5.09 -3.79
C GLY A 158 9.45 5.91 -3.88
N VAL A 159 10.49 5.40 -4.53
CA VAL A 159 11.75 6.13 -4.73
C VAL A 159 11.54 7.38 -5.60
N LYS A 160 10.70 7.29 -6.64
CA LYS A 160 10.31 8.44 -7.46
C LYS A 160 9.58 9.51 -6.63
N TYR A 161 8.67 9.10 -5.73
CA TYR A 161 8.00 10.04 -4.83
C TYR A 161 8.96 10.68 -3.83
N LEU A 162 9.90 9.91 -3.28
CA LEU A 162 10.97 10.44 -2.42
C LEU A 162 11.86 11.44 -3.17
N LYS A 163 12.22 11.14 -4.41
CA LYS A 163 12.97 12.07 -5.28
C LYS A 163 12.20 13.37 -5.50
N LYS A 164 10.89 13.29 -5.78
CA LYS A 164 10.01 14.47 -5.88
C LYS A 164 10.01 15.31 -4.59
N MET A 165 10.11 14.69 -3.42
CA MET A 165 10.23 15.43 -2.15
C MET A 165 11.60 16.08 -2.03
N LEU A 166 12.69 15.35 -2.32
CA LEU A 166 14.04 15.91 -2.33
C LEU A 166 14.16 17.12 -3.24
N ASP A 167 13.60 17.04 -4.44
CA ASP A 167 13.62 18.17 -5.39
C ASP A 167 12.80 19.35 -4.88
N LYS A 168 11.66 19.11 -4.23
CA LYS A 168 10.82 20.17 -3.64
C LYS A 168 11.51 20.89 -2.48
N TYR A 169 12.30 20.18 -1.67
CA TYR A 169 12.99 20.73 -0.50
C TYR A 169 14.50 20.91 -0.72
N ASN A 170 14.92 21.13 -1.97
CA ASN A 170 16.29 21.50 -2.34
C ASN A 170 17.37 20.52 -1.81
N GLY A 171 17.06 19.23 -1.78
CA GLY A 171 17.94 18.18 -1.28
C GLY A 171 17.94 18.02 0.25
N ASP A 172 17.13 18.76 0.99
CA ASP A 172 16.97 18.55 2.44
C ASP A 172 16.26 17.21 2.69
N LEU A 173 17.05 16.20 3.06
CA LEU A 173 16.55 14.86 3.34
C LEU A 173 15.59 14.85 4.53
N THR A 174 15.80 15.69 5.54
CA THR A 174 14.97 15.73 6.76
C THR A 174 13.56 16.19 6.42
N LEU A 175 13.44 17.31 5.70
CA LEU A 175 12.14 17.82 5.24
C LEU A 175 11.48 16.88 4.22
N SER A 176 12.30 16.24 3.39
CA SER A 176 11.80 15.28 2.39
C SER A 176 11.19 14.04 3.04
N LEU A 177 11.83 13.48 4.07
CA LEU A 177 11.28 12.37 4.85
C LEU A 177 10.01 12.78 5.61
N ALA A 178 9.99 13.99 6.19
CA ALA A 178 8.80 14.52 6.84
C ALA A 178 7.64 14.66 5.83
N ALA A 179 7.90 15.14 4.63
CA ALA A 179 6.90 15.30 3.58
C ALA A 179 6.46 13.96 2.95
N TYR A 180 7.36 12.98 2.91
CA TYR A 180 7.02 11.63 2.48
C TYR A 180 5.96 11.02 3.41
N ASN A 181 6.15 11.14 4.72
CA ASN A 181 5.25 10.60 5.75
C ASN A 181 3.98 11.46 5.95
N ALA A 182 4.14 12.76 6.18
CA ALA A 182 3.03 13.66 6.54
C ALA A 182 2.36 14.32 5.33
N GLY A 183 2.94 14.21 4.14
CA GLY A 183 2.54 14.95 2.96
C GLY A 183 3.14 16.37 2.91
N PRO A 184 3.49 16.87 1.72
CA PRO A 184 4.18 18.14 1.54
C PRO A 184 3.42 19.35 2.08
N ASN A 185 2.09 19.38 1.95
CA ASN A 185 1.28 20.52 2.40
C ASN A 185 1.43 20.77 3.92
N ARG A 186 1.61 19.72 4.72
CA ARG A 186 1.79 19.86 6.17
C ARG A 186 3.16 20.43 6.52
N VAL A 187 4.20 20.00 5.80
CA VAL A 187 5.56 20.53 5.95
C VAL A 187 5.62 21.99 5.51
N ASP A 188 5.02 22.32 4.37
CA ASP A 188 4.92 23.70 3.87
C ASP A 188 4.18 24.60 4.88
N SER A 189 3.05 24.13 5.43
CA SER A 189 2.27 24.89 6.41
C SER A 189 3.00 25.09 7.75
N ALA A 190 3.83 24.13 8.15
CA ALA A 190 4.64 24.19 9.36
C ALA A 190 5.96 24.96 9.16
N ASN A 191 6.33 25.28 7.91
CA ASN A 191 7.65 25.78 7.53
C ASN A 191 8.79 24.92 8.12
N GLY A 192 8.60 23.60 8.10
CA GLY A 192 9.50 22.64 8.76
C GLY A 192 8.83 21.30 9.03
N ILE A 193 9.43 20.50 9.93
CA ILE A 193 8.79 19.26 10.39
C ILE A 193 7.52 19.63 11.18
N PRO A 194 6.33 19.13 10.79
CA PRO A 194 5.10 19.46 11.49
C PRO A 194 5.12 18.92 12.93
N ASP A 195 4.34 19.54 13.82
CA ASP A 195 4.14 19.07 15.19
C ASP A 195 3.21 17.84 15.24
N ILE A 196 3.69 16.77 14.59
CA ILE A 196 3.05 15.47 14.50
C ILE A 196 4.08 14.48 15.01
N LYS A 197 3.81 13.91 16.18
CA LYS A 197 4.75 13.01 16.86
C LYS A 197 5.19 11.85 15.98
N GLU A 198 4.26 11.26 15.22
CA GLU A 198 4.55 10.17 14.28
C GLU A 198 5.59 10.58 13.23
N THR A 199 5.45 11.77 12.65
CA THR A 199 6.36 12.30 11.64
C THR A 199 7.73 12.64 12.21
N GLN A 200 7.79 13.23 13.40
CA GLN A 200 9.06 13.50 14.09
C GLN A 200 9.79 12.18 14.41
N ASP A 201 9.07 11.18 14.92
CA ASP A 201 9.61 9.85 15.20
C ASP A 201 10.08 9.16 13.91
N TYR A 202 9.34 9.30 12.80
CA TYR A 202 9.67 8.74 11.50
C TYR A 202 11.02 9.27 10.99
N VAL A 203 11.17 10.60 10.96
CA VAL A 203 12.42 11.26 10.54
C VAL A 203 13.59 10.82 11.42
N LYS A 204 13.40 10.82 12.75
CA LYS A 204 14.45 10.42 13.70
C LYS A 204 14.89 8.97 13.52
N LYS A 205 13.95 8.03 13.34
CA LYS A 205 14.26 6.61 13.15
C LYS A 205 15.04 6.36 11.87
N ILE A 206 14.62 6.98 10.76
CA ILE A 206 15.33 6.83 9.47
C ILE A 206 16.72 7.47 9.54
N GLY A 207 16.85 8.66 10.12
CA GLY A 207 18.16 9.28 10.33
C GLY A 207 19.11 8.41 11.15
N ALA A 208 18.61 7.75 12.21
CA ALA A 208 19.41 6.81 12.99
C ALA A 208 19.84 5.56 12.20
N MET A 209 18.97 5.03 11.33
CA MET A 209 19.30 3.91 10.44
C MET A 209 20.38 4.29 9.42
N ILE A 210 20.25 5.48 8.81
CA ILE A 210 21.22 6.02 7.86
C ILE A 210 22.60 6.18 8.51
N ASN A 211 22.67 6.84 9.67
CA ASN A 211 23.95 7.06 10.36
C ASN A 211 24.63 5.75 10.75
N LYS A 212 23.86 4.74 11.16
CA LYS A 212 24.39 3.41 11.49
C LYS A 212 24.98 2.73 10.25
N GLU A 213 24.32 2.83 9.10
CA GLU A 213 24.83 2.26 7.84
C GLU A 213 26.11 2.95 7.35
N ILE A 214 26.22 4.28 7.52
CA ILE A 214 27.43 5.03 7.18
C ILE A 214 28.60 4.58 8.06
N PHE A 215 28.39 4.50 9.38
CA PHE A 215 29.46 4.16 10.33
C PHE A 215 29.94 2.70 10.21
N ASN A 216 29.09 1.78 9.73
CA ASN A 216 29.48 0.39 9.51
C ASN A 216 30.22 0.16 8.17
N ARG A 217 30.40 1.20 7.34
CA ARG A 217 31.10 1.15 6.06
C ARG A 217 32.54 1.67 6.14
N GLU A 218 32.93 2.26 7.27
CA GLU A 218 34.30 2.70 7.60
C GLU A 218 35.03 1.63 8.43
#